data_AF-A0A0D5ZDZ5-F1
#
_entry.id   AF-A0A0D5ZDZ5-F1
#
_cell.length_a   1.000
_cell.length_b   1.000
_cell.length_c   1.000
_cell.angle_alpha   90.00
_cell.angle_beta   90.00
_cell.angle_gamma   90.00
#
_symmetry.space_group_name_H-M   'P 1'
#
loop_
_entity.id
_entity.type
_entity.pdbx_description
1 polymer ?
#
loop_
_entity_poly.entity_id
_entity_poly.type
_entity_poly.pdbx_seq_one_letter_code
_entity_poly.pdbx_strand_id
1 'polypeptide(L)'
;MIPLLYEFIRAIKSKTVIILTVVIILFSLGIAFGLATGVTTTSPQNQYQTYAYGYGYNGSYNFTVIIQNGYGDPVQGSVVNVSLQDGVVLHKPTNANGIANFTLTNVNSSVLSPQPGTNFALLQFNYTTTLGFPITNSMIVYTTEQNNSYFFHQYSGLDSPKSNLYNSSRYSMNTVSIHNLQNRRGISFQYMGGYNSSIPTVSLYYEKFNVSNGYSLNFSALTENNMTHYGTYNSYFQKLNLENLSGGNNEMYVFALFTPSGQRVSIVQVFVQTSASSTNVNSLFFSGEMLLLGLFVPLMAAVSAYMTYGKDRTGNVLESVLVRPVSRRGLLFSRYVANTLAVLIAAVASFAVTSIVFEHYLGRSLPVDTFTYGLWALFIGIAGFIGLVYLASNFMKSQGALLGFAMAIFFVLDFFWTFLALIPNLLVSYVLRLPIGSLAYGKALIALDYSTPVGFGQIANYILSGSTASLVGNVQGATLADLGLTPTVMIALGIVWIVVPIALAIYFFSKRD
;
A
#
# COMPACT_ATOMS: atom_id res chain seq x y z
N MET A 1 45.21 19.35 6.62
CA MET A 1 43.82 18.89 6.42
C MET A 1 43.64 17.55 7.13
N ILE A 2 42.53 17.32 7.81
CA ILE A 2 42.29 16.05 8.54
C ILE A 2 42.18 14.90 7.51
N PRO A 3 42.97 13.80 7.61
CA PRO A 3 43.01 12.76 6.58
C PRO A 3 41.65 12.12 6.28
N LEU A 4 40.82 11.91 7.31
CA LEU A 4 39.47 11.38 7.18
C LEU A 4 38.56 12.32 6.36
N LEU A 5 38.63 13.64 6.59
CA LEU A 5 37.84 14.62 5.82
C LEU A 5 38.27 14.64 4.34
N TYR A 6 39.56 14.48 4.06
CA TYR A 6 40.07 14.38 2.69
C TYR A 6 39.54 13.13 1.97
N GLU A 7 39.67 11.95 2.57
CA GLU A 7 39.17 10.70 1.95
C GLU A 7 37.63 10.69 1.85
N PHE A 8 36.90 11.31 2.80
CA PHE A 8 35.44 11.47 2.74
C PHE A 8 34.99 12.38 1.58
N ILE A 9 35.62 13.56 1.43
CA ILE A 9 35.34 14.44 0.29
C ILE A 9 35.70 13.76 -1.04
N ARG A 10 36.80 12.99 -1.08
CA ARG A 10 37.20 12.21 -2.26
C ARG A 10 36.21 11.08 -2.57
N ALA A 11 35.68 10.40 -1.56
CA ALA A 11 34.67 9.36 -1.72
C ALA A 11 33.37 9.94 -2.29
N ILE A 12 32.82 10.99 -1.68
CA ILE A 12 31.59 11.66 -2.17
C ILE A 12 31.77 12.24 -3.58
N LYS A 13 32.93 12.84 -3.89
CA LYS A 13 33.22 13.35 -5.25
C LYS A 13 33.56 12.27 -6.28
N SER A 14 33.62 11.00 -5.89
CA SER A 14 33.84 9.90 -6.83
C SER A 14 32.66 9.78 -7.78
N LYS A 15 32.93 9.78 -9.10
CA LYS A 15 31.89 9.59 -10.13
C LYS A 15 31.03 8.35 -9.87
N THR A 16 31.66 7.27 -9.41
CA THR A 16 30.95 6.04 -9.02
C THR A 16 29.96 6.30 -7.89
N VAL A 17 30.40 6.89 -6.78
CA VAL A 17 29.53 7.15 -5.61
C VAL A 17 28.39 8.10 -5.96
N ILE A 18 28.63 9.13 -6.77
CA ILE A 18 27.60 10.06 -7.26
C ILE A 18 26.54 9.29 -8.08
N ILE A 19 26.97 8.48 -9.06
CA ILE A 19 26.06 7.68 -9.90
C ILE A 19 25.24 6.72 -9.01
N LEU A 20 25.89 6.00 -8.10
CA LEU A 20 25.21 5.07 -7.19
C LEU A 20 24.20 5.79 -6.28
N THR A 21 24.53 6.99 -5.78
CA THR A 21 23.62 7.82 -4.96
C THR A 21 22.38 8.23 -5.73
N VAL A 22 22.55 8.72 -6.97
CA VAL A 22 21.44 9.09 -7.86
C VAL A 22 20.57 7.88 -8.18
N VAL A 23 21.20 6.73 -8.47
CA VAL A 23 20.50 5.47 -8.77
C VAL A 23 19.68 4.99 -7.57
N ILE A 24 20.25 4.98 -6.35
CA ILE A 24 19.53 4.66 -5.10
C ILE A 24 18.29 5.52 -4.95
N ILE A 25 18.45 6.85 -5.04
CA ILE A 25 17.36 7.80 -4.80
C ILE A 25 16.25 7.65 -5.87
N LEU A 26 16.61 7.45 -7.14
CA LEU A 26 15.63 7.26 -8.22
C LEU A 26 14.88 5.93 -8.11
N PHE A 27 15.58 4.84 -7.73
CA PHE A 27 14.90 3.57 -7.44
C PHE A 27 13.94 3.71 -6.27
N SER A 28 14.37 4.28 -5.14
CA SER A 28 13.50 4.50 -3.98
C SER A 28 12.30 5.39 -4.29
N LEU A 29 12.47 6.44 -5.09
CA LEU A 29 11.35 7.27 -5.55
C LEU A 29 10.34 6.44 -6.37
N GLY A 30 10.82 5.64 -7.32
CA GLY A 30 9.97 4.80 -8.17
C GLY A 30 9.26 3.67 -7.42
N ILE A 31 9.97 3.01 -6.51
CA ILE A 31 9.43 1.91 -5.67
C ILE A 31 8.43 2.47 -4.67
N ALA A 32 8.77 3.52 -3.92
CA ALA A 32 7.86 4.16 -2.98
C ALA A 32 6.58 4.67 -3.67
N PHE A 33 6.71 5.25 -4.87
CA PHE A 33 5.56 5.66 -5.68
C PHE A 33 4.70 4.47 -6.12
N GLY A 34 5.31 3.41 -6.67
CA GLY A 34 4.61 2.20 -7.10
C GLY A 34 3.89 1.47 -5.96
N LEU A 35 4.54 1.41 -4.78
CA LEU A 35 3.94 0.86 -3.57
C LEU A 35 2.78 1.73 -3.08
N ALA A 36 2.98 3.03 -2.93
CA ALA A 36 1.97 3.92 -2.35
C ALA A 36 0.72 4.07 -3.23
N THR A 37 0.86 3.95 -4.55
CA THR A 37 -0.23 3.92 -5.54
C THR A 37 -0.81 2.51 -5.78
N GLY A 38 -0.16 1.47 -5.27
CA GLY A 38 -0.58 0.06 -5.38
C GLY A 38 -1.41 -0.46 -4.21
N VAL A 39 -1.49 0.27 -3.08
CA VAL A 39 -2.18 -0.16 -1.85
C VAL A 39 -3.67 -0.45 -2.07
N THR A 40 -4.33 0.23 -3.01
CA THR A 40 -5.66 -0.17 -3.47
C THR A 40 -5.54 -1.28 -4.52
N THR A 41 -5.52 -2.53 -4.06
CA THR A 41 -5.49 -3.75 -4.91
C THR A 41 -6.63 -3.84 -5.92
N THR A 42 -7.66 -3.01 -5.77
CA THR A 42 -8.62 -2.67 -6.82
C THR A 42 -8.45 -1.19 -7.16
N SER A 43 -7.84 -0.91 -8.32
CA SER A 43 -7.84 0.45 -8.89
C SER A 43 -9.29 0.96 -8.90
N PRO A 44 -9.60 2.16 -8.36
CA PRO A 44 -10.96 2.67 -8.36
C PRO A 44 -11.54 2.78 -9.78
N GLN A 45 -10.69 2.90 -10.81
CA GLN A 45 -11.10 2.87 -12.21
C GLN A 45 -11.80 1.55 -12.63
N ASN A 46 -11.42 0.44 -11.98
CA ASN A 46 -11.94 -0.91 -12.26
C ASN A 46 -13.01 -1.34 -11.25
N GLN A 47 -13.24 -0.55 -10.19
CA GLN A 47 -14.41 -0.72 -9.32
C GLN A 47 -15.60 -0.05 -10.00
N TYR A 48 -16.64 -0.82 -10.33
CA TYR A 48 -17.86 -0.27 -10.92
C TYR A 48 -18.96 -0.19 -9.86
N GLN A 49 -19.46 1.03 -9.66
CA GLN A 49 -20.61 1.32 -8.83
C GLN A 49 -21.83 1.45 -9.73
N THR A 50 -22.89 0.69 -9.44
CA THR A 50 -24.13 0.77 -10.22
C THR A 50 -25.35 1.00 -9.37
N TYR A 51 -26.26 1.78 -9.93
CA TYR A 51 -27.48 2.20 -9.31
C TYR A 51 -28.59 2.05 -10.31
N ALA A 52 -29.74 1.59 -9.85
CA ALA A 52 -30.89 1.44 -10.69
C ALA A 52 -32.14 1.89 -9.94
N TYR A 53 -32.95 2.68 -10.62
CA TYR A 53 -34.24 3.15 -10.13
C TYR A 53 -35.27 2.97 -11.23
N GLY A 54 -36.51 2.72 -10.85
CA GLY A 54 -37.62 2.75 -11.77
C GLY A 54 -38.92 3.10 -11.09
N TYR A 55 -39.88 3.46 -11.93
CA TYR A 55 -41.27 3.68 -11.55
C TYR A 55 -42.15 3.16 -12.69
N GLY A 56 -43.32 2.64 -12.35
CA GLY A 56 -44.30 2.25 -13.34
C GLY A 56 -45.72 2.45 -12.87
N TYR A 57 -46.58 2.61 -13.88
CA TYR A 57 -47.99 2.88 -13.76
C TYR A 57 -48.73 2.17 -14.89
N ASN A 58 -49.77 1.42 -14.57
CA ASN A 58 -50.66 0.75 -15.53
C ASN A 58 -49.93 -0.04 -16.65
N GLY A 59 -48.95 -0.86 -16.28
CA GLY A 59 -48.21 -1.73 -17.22
C GLY A 59 -47.15 -1.02 -18.08
N SER A 60 -46.91 0.28 -17.85
CA SER A 60 -45.74 1.00 -18.36
C SER A 60 -44.73 1.19 -17.23
N TYR A 61 -43.46 0.83 -17.47
CA TYR A 61 -42.38 0.89 -16.49
C TYR A 61 -41.17 1.61 -17.08
N ASN A 62 -40.76 2.71 -16.46
CA ASN A 62 -39.52 3.40 -16.79
C ASN A 62 -38.46 3.03 -15.75
N PHE A 63 -37.28 2.63 -16.20
CA PHE A 63 -36.15 2.41 -15.31
C PHE A 63 -34.84 2.97 -15.89
N THR A 64 -33.98 3.38 -14.99
CA THR A 64 -32.76 4.15 -15.21
C THR A 64 -31.64 3.42 -14.51
N VAL A 65 -30.66 2.93 -15.26
CA VAL A 65 -29.43 2.33 -14.71
C VAL A 65 -28.29 3.34 -14.89
N ILE A 66 -27.59 3.63 -13.81
CA ILE A 66 -26.44 4.54 -13.76
C ILE A 66 -25.20 3.71 -13.42
N ILE A 67 -24.14 3.86 -14.21
CA ILE A 67 -22.85 3.19 -14.03
C ILE A 67 -21.77 4.25 -13.84
N GLN A 68 -21.07 4.17 -12.71
CA GLN A 68 -19.93 5.00 -12.34
C GLN A 68 -18.71 4.12 -12.03
N ASN A 69 -17.52 4.67 -12.19
CA ASN A 69 -16.30 4.06 -11.64
C ASN A 69 -16.19 4.35 -10.13
N GLY A 70 -15.18 3.81 -9.46
CA GLY A 70 -14.90 4.02 -8.04
C GLY A 70 -14.42 5.43 -7.70
N TYR A 71 -14.17 6.30 -8.68
CA TYR A 71 -14.03 7.75 -8.47
C TYR A 71 -15.38 8.49 -8.57
N GLY A 72 -16.48 7.80 -8.88
CA GLY A 72 -17.80 8.39 -9.14
C GLY A 72 -17.96 8.96 -10.55
N ASP A 73 -16.96 8.84 -11.42
CA ASP A 73 -17.07 9.40 -12.77
C ASP A 73 -17.92 8.46 -13.65
N PRO A 74 -18.76 9.01 -14.55
CA PRO A 74 -19.69 8.23 -15.36
C PRO A 74 -18.98 7.32 -16.38
N VAL A 75 -19.46 6.08 -16.55
CA VAL A 75 -18.88 5.11 -17.48
C VAL A 75 -19.74 5.01 -18.74
N GLN A 76 -19.42 5.83 -19.74
CA GLN A 76 -20.08 5.83 -21.05
C GLN A 76 -19.82 4.54 -21.84
N GLY A 77 -20.81 4.10 -22.63
CA GLY A 77 -20.68 2.98 -23.56
C GLY A 77 -20.78 1.59 -22.95
N SER A 78 -20.97 1.48 -21.63
CA SER A 78 -21.27 0.20 -20.97
C SER A 78 -22.64 -0.30 -21.45
N VAL A 79 -22.71 -1.54 -21.92
CA VAL A 79 -23.96 -2.13 -22.41
C VAL A 79 -24.69 -2.75 -21.23
N VAL A 80 -25.82 -2.16 -20.85
CA VAL A 80 -26.73 -2.70 -19.83
C VAL A 80 -27.74 -3.60 -20.52
N ASN A 81 -27.89 -4.84 -20.04
CA ASN A 81 -28.98 -5.73 -20.45
C ASN A 81 -29.89 -6.03 -19.25
N VAL A 82 -31.19 -5.83 -19.42
CA VAL A 82 -32.19 -6.09 -18.38
C VAL A 82 -33.06 -7.24 -18.83
N SER A 83 -33.04 -8.32 -18.04
CA SER A 83 -33.71 -9.59 -18.32
C SER A 83 -34.99 -9.70 -17.49
N LEU A 84 -36.11 -9.82 -18.19
CA LEU A 84 -37.42 -10.09 -17.63
C LEU A 84 -37.65 -11.61 -17.51
N GLN A 85 -38.60 -12.04 -16.66
CA GLN A 85 -38.87 -13.46 -16.41
C GLN A 85 -39.49 -14.19 -17.61
N ASP A 86 -40.08 -13.46 -18.56
CA ASP A 86 -40.61 -13.96 -19.83
C ASP A 86 -39.53 -14.18 -20.91
N GLY A 87 -38.25 -13.94 -20.56
CA GLY A 87 -37.12 -14.07 -21.47
C GLY A 87 -36.86 -12.82 -22.33
N VAL A 88 -37.64 -11.74 -22.19
CA VAL A 88 -37.37 -10.47 -22.88
C VAL A 88 -36.11 -9.84 -22.29
N VAL A 89 -35.12 -9.57 -23.16
CA VAL A 89 -33.87 -8.89 -22.80
C VAL A 89 -33.81 -7.54 -23.50
N LEU A 90 -33.95 -6.47 -22.72
CA LEU A 90 -33.71 -5.10 -23.20
C LEU A 90 -32.21 -4.80 -23.11
N HIS A 91 -31.60 -4.27 -24.17
CA HIS A 91 -30.20 -3.86 -24.17
C HIS A 91 -30.07 -2.37 -24.52
N LYS A 92 -29.22 -1.63 -23.81
CA LYS A 92 -28.92 -0.22 -24.13
C LYS A 92 -27.54 0.19 -23.61
N PRO A 93 -26.73 0.91 -24.41
CA PRO A 93 -25.50 1.51 -23.94
C PRO A 93 -25.78 2.71 -23.03
N THR A 94 -24.91 2.92 -22.04
CA THR A 94 -24.90 4.13 -21.21
C THR A 94 -24.44 5.35 -22.01
N ASN A 95 -25.09 6.50 -21.77
CA ASN A 95 -24.73 7.79 -22.37
C ASN A 95 -23.49 8.43 -21.69
N ALA A 96 -23.14 9.66 -22.07
CA ALA A 96 -22.01 10.41 -21.50
C ALA A 96 -22.09 10.63 -19.98
N ASN A 97 -23.30 10.56 -19.40
CA ASN A 97 -23.53 10.65 -17.95
C ASN A 97 -23.54 9.26 -17.27
N GLY A 98 -23.16 8.19 -17.97
CA GLY A 98 -23.17 6.83 -17.45
C GLY A 98 -24.58 6.24 -17.33
N ILE A 99 -25.58 6.84 -17.98
CA ILE A 99 -27.00 6.50 -17.79
C ILE A 99 -27.56 5.70 -18.99
N ALA A 100 -28.20 4.57 -18.69
CA ALA A 100 -29.03 3.80 -19.61
C ALA A 100 -30.50 3.86 -19.17
N ASN A 101 -31.32 4.59 -19.94
CA ASN A 101 -32.77 4.75 -19.70
C ASN A 101 -33.58 3.77 -20.54
N PHE A 102 -34.47 3.02 -19.90
CA PHE A 102 -35.34 2.03 -20.52
C PHE A 102 -36.81 2.36 -20.23
N THR A 103 -37.66 2.06 -21.20
CA THR A 103 -39.11 2.17 -21.09
C THR A 103 -39.72 0.87 -21.58
N LEU A 104 -40.41 0.18 -20.70
CA LEU A 104 -41.28 -0.96 -20.97
C LEU A 104 -42.72 -0.48 -21.06
N THR A 105 -43.49 -1.07 -21.97
CA THR A 105 -44.94 -0.83 -22.12
C THR A 105 -45.66 -2.16 -22.29
N ASN A 106 -46.93 -2.22 -21.90
CA ASN A 106 -47.78 -3.42 -21.98
C ASN A 106 -47.24 -4.62 -21.17
N VAL A 107 -46.46 -4.39 -20.12
CA VAL A 107 -45.91 -5.44 -19.27
C VAL A 107 -46.96 -5.86 -18.22
N ASN A 108 -47.38 -7.12 -18.32
CA ASN A 108 -48.27 -7.75 -17.34
C ASN A 108 -47.57 -7.88 -15.97
N SER A 109 -48.31 -7.75 -14.87
CA SER A 109 -47.77 -7.91 -13.52
C SER A 109 -47.13 -9.28 -13.28
N SER A 110 -47.56 -10.32 -14.02
CA SER A 110 -46.95 -11.65 -14.01
C SER A 110 -45.49 -11.70 -14.49
N VAL A 111 -45.03 -10.72 -15.27
CA VAL A 111 -43.62 -10.62 -15.72
C VAL A 111 -42.71 -10.11 -14.58
N LEU A 112 -43.31 -9.42 -13.61
CA LEU A 112 -42.69 -8.97 -12.37
C LEU A 112 -43.12 -9.88 -11.19
N SER A 113 -43.14 -11.20 -11.40
CA SER A 113 -43.55 -12.15 -10.37
C SER A 113 -42.55 -12.20 -9.20
N PRO A 114 -42.99 -12.38 -7.94
CA PRO A 114 -42.09 -12.60 -6.82
C PRO A 114 -41.08 -13.73 -7.07
N GLN A 115 -39.84 -13.58 -6.59
CA GLN A 115 -38.90 -14.70 -6.65
C GLN A 115 -39.41 -15.81 -5.71
N PRO A 116 -39.41 -17.09 -6.10
CA PRO A 116 -39.89 -18.18 -5.25
C PRO A 116 -39.27 -18.15 -3.83
N GLY A 117 -40.10 -18.04 -2.80
CA GLY A 117 -39.67 -17.90 -1.41
C GLY A 117 -39.50 -16.45 -0.91
N THR A 118 -39.83 -15.43 -1.71
CA THR A 118 -39.80 -14.02 -1.30
C THR A 118 -41.14 -13.32 -1.55
N ASN A 119 -41.44 -12.28 -0.75
CA ASN A 119 -42.65 -11.46 -0.89
C ASN A 119 -42.47 -10.27 -1.85
N PHE A 120 -41.37 -10.23 -2.61
CA PHE A 120 -41.03 -9.14 -3.52
C PHE A 120 -40.53 -9.71 -4.84
N ALA A 121 -40.73 -8.96 -5.94
CA ALA A 121 -40.15 -9.35 -7.22
C ALA A 121 -38.75 -8.77 -7.38
N LEU A 122 -37.92 -9.46 -8.14
CA LEU A 122 -36.59 -9.01 -8.54
C LEU A 122 -36.53 -8.80 -10.04
N LEU A 123 -36.13 -7.60 -10.46
CA LEU A 123 -35.75 -7.33 -11.84
C LEU A 123 -34.22 -7.40 -11.94
N GLN A 124 -33.72 -8.45 -12.59
CA GLN A 124 -32.28 -8.65 -12.79
C GLN A 124 -31.78 -7.80 -13.97
N PHE A 125 -30.62 -7.19 -13.79
CA PHE A 125 -29.88 -6.56 -14.87
C PHE A 125 -28.42 -6.98 -14.81
N ASN A 126 -27.83 -7.23 -15.97
CA ASN A 126 -26.40 -7.33 -16.11
C ASN A 126 -25.88 -6.13 -16.92
N TYR A 127 -24.59 -5.89 -16.83
CA TYR A 127 -23.93 -4.91 -17.67
C TYR A 127 -22.52 -5.36 -18.00
N THR A 128 -22.10 -5.08 -19.22
CA THR A 128 -20.72 -5.28 -19.68
C THR A 128 -20.09 -3.92 -19.87
N THR A 129 -19.01 -3.65 -19.13
CA THR A 129 -18.26 -2.40 -19.25
C THR A 129 -17.34 -2.44 -20.47
N THR A 130 -16.69 -1.32 -20.81
CA THR A 130 -15.70 -1.26 -21.90
C THR A 130 -14.49 -2.20 -21.70
N LEU A 131 -14.29 -2.71 -20.47
CA LEU A 131 -13.27 -3.71 -20.15
C LEU A 131 -13.73 -5.17 -20.39
N GLY A 132 -14.97 -5.39 -20.83
CA GLY A 132 -15.47 -6.71 -21.23
C GLY A 132 -15.95 -7.63 -20.11
N PHE A 133 -15.86 -7.21 -18.84
CA PHE A 133 -16.35 -8.00 -17.70
C PHE A 133 -17.87 -7.83 -17.53
N PRO A 134 -18.68 -8.91 -17.57
CA PRO A 134 -20.09 -8.86 -17.23
C PRO A 134 -20.27 -8.86 -15.71
N ILE A 135 -21.09 -7.94 -15.21
CA ILE A 135 -21.47 -7.84 -13.79
C ILE A 135 -23.00 -7.92 -13.70
N THR A 136 -23.52 -8.73 -12.78
CA THR A 136 -24.96 -8.97 -12.58
C THR A 136 -25.42 -8.38 -11.26
N ASN A 137 -26.49 -7.58 -11.28
CA ASN A 137 -27.13 -6.96 -10.13
C ASN A 137 -28.67 -7.09 -10.23
N SER A 138 -29.38 -6.67 -9.19
CA SER A 138 -30.84 -6.77 -9.12
C SER A 138 -31.49 -5.53 -8.50
N MET A 139 -32.70 -5.22 -8.97
CA MET A 139 -33.62 -4.26 -8.35
C MET A 139 -34.72 -5.01 -7.62
N ILE A 140 -35.06 -4.57 -6.41
CA ILE A 140 -36.30 -4.98 -5.74
C ILE A 140 -37.45 -4.16 -6.30
N VAL A 141 -38.53 -4.85 -6.67
CA VAL A 141 -39.81 -4.26 -7.03
C VAL A 141 -40.69 -4.16 -5.79
N TYR A 142 -41.10 -2.94 -5.46
CA TYR A 142 -42.13 -2.66 -4.46
C TYR A 142 -43.42 -2.32 -5.18
N THR A 143 -44.42 -3.20 -5.08
CA THR A 143 -45.78 -2.95 -5.57
C THR A 143 -46.58 -2.24 -4.48
N THR A 144 -47.31 -1.19 -4.84
CA THR A 144 -48.38 -0.63 -3.99
C THR A 144 -49.72 -1.21 -4.40
N GLU A 145 -50.71 -1.22 -3.50
CA GLU A 145 -52.08 -1.67 -3.78
C GLU A 145 -52.79 -0.86 -4.89
N GLN A 146 -52.21 0.25 -5.35
CA GLN A 146 -52.78 1.18 -6.33
C GLN A 146 -52.14 1.10 -7.74
N ASN A 147 -51.64 -0.07 -8.15
CA ASN A 147 -50.99 -0.31 -9.46
C ASN A 147 -49.76 0.58 -9.78
N ASN A 148 -49.21 1.28 -8.79
CA ASN A 148 -47.93 1.99 -8.88
C ASN A 148 -46.83 1.09 -8.32
N SER A 149 -45.86 0.70 -9.15
CA SER A 149 -44.70 -0.08 -8.71
C SER A 149 -43.44 0.78 -8.78
N TYR A 150 -42.61 0.71 -7.75
CA TYR A 150 -41.31 1.38 -7.70
C TYR A 150 -40.19 0.35 -7.62
N PHE A 151 -39.07 0.67 -8.24
CA PHE A 151 -37.93 -0.23 -8.40
C PHE A 151 -36.72 0.48 -7.80
N PHE A 152 -36.01 -0.20 -6.91
CA PHE A 152 -34.78 0.33 -6.32
C PHE A 152 -33.73 -0.77 -6.31
N HIS A 153 -32.51 -0.41 -6.72
CA HIS A 153 -31.34 -1.27 -6.53
C HIS A 153 -31.12 -1.50 -5.02
N GLN A 154 -31.04 -2.76 -4.61
CA GLN A 154 -30.87 -3.10 -3.20
C GLN A 154 -29.42 -2.82 -2.77
N TYR A 155 -29.19 -1.68 -2.12
CA TYR A 155 -27.95 -1.47 -1.37
C TYR A 155 -28.17 -1.90 0.09
N SER A 156 -27.31 -2.79 0.60
CA SER A 156 -27.38 -3.28 1.98
C SER A 156 -27.05 -2.14 2.95
N GLY A 157 -28.07 -1.55 3.57
CA GLY A 157 -27.90 -0.45 4.53
C GLY A 157 -29.03 0.58 4.54
N LEU A 158 -29.93 0.59 3.55
CA LEU A 158 -31.15 1.39 3.62
C LEU A 158 -32.15 0.72 4.58
N ASP A 159 -32.67 1.50 5.53
CA ASP A 159 -33.77 1.08 6.41
C ASP A 159 -34.94 0.56 5.58
N SER A 160 -35.45 -0.64 5.90
CA SER A 160 -36.54 -1.27 5.15
C SER A 160 -37.74 -0.32 5.05
N PRO A 161 -38.28 -0.06 3.85
CA PRO A 161 -39.27 0.99 3.65
C PRO A 161 -40.59 0.68 4.36
N LYS A 162 -40.82 1.32 5.52
CA LYS A 162 -42.09 1.26 6.26
C LYS A 162 -43.20 1.97 5.48
N SER A 163 -43.96 1.19 4.70
CA SER A 163 -45.34 1.36 4.16
C SER A 163 -45.83 2.68 3.52
N ASN A 164 -45.29 3.86 3.85
CA ASN A 164 -45.83 5.17 3.45
C ASN A 164 -44.91 5.91 2.46
N LEU A 165 -44.11 5.20 1.69
CA LEU A 165 -42.94 5.75 0.98
C LEU A 165 -43.16 5.95 -0.53
N TYR A 166 -44.01 6.92 -0.86
CA TYR A 166 -43.97 7.59 -2.19
C TYR A 166 -42.74 8.51 -2.35
N ASN A 167 -42.04 8.79 -1.24
CA ASN A 167 -40.83 9.61 -1.16
C ASN A 167 -39.60 8.82 -0.62
N SER A 168 -39.59 7.48 -0.65
CA SER A 168 -38.33 6.74 -0.49
C SER A 168 -37.35 7.21 -1.55
N SER A 169 -36.11 7.41 -1.11
CA SER A 169 -35.26 8.42 -1.71
C SER A 169 -34.86 8.09 -3.13
N ARG A 170 -35.22 8.99 -4.06
CA ARG A 170 -34.53 9.17 -5.34
C ARG A 170 -33.10 9.70 -5.15
N TYR A 171 -32.43 9.44 -4.02
CA TYR A 171 -31.12 10.00 -3.64
C TYR A 171 -30.22 8.96 -2.98
N SER A 172 -28.95 8.92 -3.39
CA SER A 172 -27.82 8.20 -2.77
C SER A 172 -26.53 8.85 -3.29
N MET A 173 -25.49 9.24 -2.55
CA MET A 173 -24.92 8.86 -1.24
C MET A 173 -24.13 7.57 -1.30
N ASN A 174 -22.92 7.68 -1.84
CA ASN A 174 -21.89 6.63 -1.93
C ASN A 174 -20.51 7.22 -1.65
N THR A 175 -19.60 6.38 -1.19
CA THR A 175 -18.18 6.74 -1.07
C THR A 175 -17.49 6.58 -2.42
N VAL A 176 -16.64 7.56 -2.76
CA VAL A 176 -15.82 7.53 -3.98
C VAL A 176 -14.38 7.86 -3.64
N SER A 177 -13.43 7.29 -4.36
CA SER A 177 -12.02 7.69 -4.27
C SER A 177 -11.82 9.07 -4.89
N ILE A 178 -10.83 9.80 -4.39
CA ILE A 178 -10.38 11.06 -4.99
C ILE A 178 -9.23 10.75 -5.97
N HIS A 179 -9.24 11.42 -7.12
CA HIS A 179 -8.18 11.28 -8.14
C HIS A 179 -6.81 11.65 -7.53
N ASN A 180 -5.79 10.87 -7.86
CA ASN A 180 -4.42 10.97 -7.33
C ASN A 180 -4.26 10.78 -5.80
N LEU A 181 -5.35 10.60 -5.05
CA LEU A 181 -5.37 10.47 -3.59
C LEU A 181 -6.26 9.28 -3.19
N GLN A 182 -5.87 8.07 -3.60
CA GLN A 182 -6.68 6.84 -3.46
C GLN A 182 -7.11 6.51 -2.02
N ASN A 183 -6.32 6.93 -1.02
CA ASN A 183 -6.62 6.75 0.40
C ASN A 183 -7.61 7.79 0.95
N ARG A 184 -7.91 8.86 0.20
CA ARG A 184 -8.94 9.85 0.55
C ARG A 184 -10.26 9.48 -0.11
N ARG A 185 -11.34 9.60 0.66
CA ARG A 185 -12.70 9.34 0.19
C ARG A 185 -13.48 10.65 0.08
N GLY A 186 -14.01 10.89 -1.11
CA GLY A 186 -15.09 11.85 -1.32
C GLY A 186 -16.45 11.17 -1.23
N ILE A 187 -17.51 11.94 -1.47
CA ILE A 187 -18.87 11.44 -1.64
C ILE A 187 -19.32 11.73 -3.06
N SER A 188 -19.97 10.75 -3.69
CA SER A 188 -20.90 11.04 -4.78
C SER A 188 -22.32 10.97 -4.25
N PHE A 189 -23.15 11.92 -4.67
CA PHE A 189 -24.59 11.71 -4.63
C PHE A 189 -25.23 12.08 -5.96
N GLN A 190 -26.38 11.48 -6.19
CA GLN A 190 -27.08 11.48 -7.47
C GLN A 190 -28.58 11.42 -7.22
N TYR A 191 -29.33 12.09 -8.10
CA TYR A 191 -30.78 12.08 -8.11
C TYR A 191 -31.29 11.07 -9.14
N MET A 192 -31.87 9.97 -8.64
CA MET A 192 -32.52 8.94 -9.44
C MET A 192 -33.98 9.31 -9.74
N GLY A 193 -34.20 10.44 -10.41
CA GLY A 193 -35.52 10.82 -10.94
C GLY A 193 -35.61 10.63 -12.44
N GLY A 194 -36.83 10.72 -12.97
CA GLY A 194 -37.02 10.85 -14.42
C GLY A 194 -36.31 12.12 -14.92
N TYR A 195 -35.58 12.01 -16.03
CA TYR A 195 -34.74 13.11 -16.58
C TYR A 195 -35.52 14.40 -16.92
N ASN A 196 -36.85 14.30 -17.06
CA ASN A 196 -37.72 15.44 -17.34
C ASN A 196 -38.40 16.01 -16.07
N SER A 197 -38.08 15.48 -14.88
CA SER A 197 -38.61 15.98 -13.60
C SER A 197 -37.66 17.00 -12.97
N SER A 198 -38.20 18.11 -12.48
CA SER A 198 -37.44 19.11 -11.73
C SER A 198 -36.80 18.47 -10.49
N ILE A 199 -35.48 18.64 -10.36
CA ILE A 199 -34.71 18.06 -9.26
C ILE A 199 -35.10 18.77 -7.95
N PRO A 200 -35.60 18.05 -6.93
CA PRO A 200 -35.91 18.65 -5.64
C PRO A 200 -34.64 19.13 -4.97
N THR A 201 -34.61 20.37 -4.48
CA THR A 201 -33.50 20.87 -3.67
C THR A 201 -33.34 20.03 -2.40
N VAL A 202 -32.11 19.64 -2.07
CA VAL A 202 -31.75 18.89 -0.85
C VAL A 202 -30.58 19.55 -0.13
N SER A 203 -30.59 19.49 1.20
CA SER A 203 -29.48 19.96 2.03
C SER A 203 -28.69 18.76 2.56
N LEU A 204 -27.36 18.82 2.43
CA LEU A 204 -26.43 17.85 2.97
C LEU A 204 -25.97 18.30 4.35
N TYR A 205 -25.98 17.37 5.29
CA TYR A 205 -25.49 17.54 6.65
C TYR A 205 -24.48 16.43 6.97
N TYR A 206 -23.60 16.68 7.94
CA TYR A 206 -22.67 15.69 8.46
C TYR A 206 -22.57 15.72 9.98
N GLU A 207 -22.28 14.57 10.57
CA GLU A 207 -21.93 14.44 11.99
C GLU A 207 -20.71 13.54 12.15
N LYS A 208 -19.89 13.82 13.16
CA LYS A 208 -18.58 13.20 13.38
C LYS A 208 -18.65 12.23 14.56
N PHE A 209 -18.31 10.96 14.31
CA PHE A 209 -18.34 9.88 15.28
C PHE A 209 -16.94 9.32 15.55
N ASN A 210 -16.66 9.00 16.81
CA ASN A 210 -15.47 8.26 17.19
C ASN A 210 -15.81 6.77 17.38
N VAL A 211 -15.25 5.92 16.54
CA VAL A 211 -15.55 4.48 16.43
C VAL A 211 -14.73 3.65 17.44
N SER A 212 -13.82 4.26 18.21
CA SER A 212 -12.84 3.55 19.06
C SER A 212 -13.44 2.59 20.11
N ASN A 213 -14.71 2.74 20.46
CA ASN A 213 -15.35 2.02 21.57
C ASN A 213 -16.43 1.02 21.13
N GLY A 214 -16.48 0.64 19.85
CA GLY A 214 -17.43 -0.37 19.36
C GLY A 214 -18.90 0.07 19.39
N TYR A 215 -19.16 1.38 19.34
CA TYR A 215 -20.52 1.93 19.33
C TYR A 215 -21.33 1.45 18.13
N SER A 216 -22.54 0.95 18.37
CA SER A 216 -23.56 0.82 17.34
C SER A 216 -24.11 2.21 17.01
N LEU A 217 -23.95 2.64 15.76
CA LEU A 217 -24.44 3.94 15.31
C LEU A 217 -25.96 3.89 15.15
N ASN A 218 -26.67 4.52 16.08
CA ASN A 218 -28.12 4.65 15.98
C ASN A 218 -28.49 5.72 14.94
N PHE A 219 -28.50 5.33 13.66
CA PHE A 219 -28.89 6.21 12.57
C PHE A 219 -30.28 6.84 12.74
N SER A 220 -31.20 6.26 13.52
CA SER A 220 -32.52 6.87 13.75
C SER A 220 -32.46 8.17 14.57
N ALA A 221 -31.40 8.40 15.34
CA ALA A 221 -31.18 9.63 16.11
C ALA A 221 -30.59 10.80 15.28
N LEU A 222 -30.15 10.52 14.05
CA LEU A 222 -29.60 11.51 13.13
C LEU A 222 -30.72 12.34 12.50
N THR A 223 -30.97 13.50 13.08
CA THR A 223 -31.92 14.51 12.62
C THR A 223 -31.19 15.76 12.14
N GLU A 224 -31.83 16.57 11.30
CA GLU A 224 -31.27 17.81 10.74
C GLU A 224 -30.69 18.75 11.82
N ASN A 225 -31.35 18.81 12.98
CA ASN A 225 -30.95 19.67 14.12
C ASN A 225 -29.68 19.19 14.85
N ASN A 226 -29.32 17.91 14.73
CA ASN A 226 -28.17 17.32 15.43
C ASN A 226 -26.89 17.33 14.57
N MET A 227 -27.04 17.57 13.27
CA MET A 227 -25.95 17.46 12.29
C MET A 227 -25.49 18.86 11.83
N THR A 228 -24.24 18.98 11.39
CA THR A 228 -23.70 20.23 10.84
C THR A 228 -24.07 20.36 9.37
N HIS A 229 -24.65 21.49 8.96
CA HIS A 229 -24.96 21.78 7.55
C HIS A 229 -23.66 21.89 6.72
N TYR A 230 -23.61 21.19 5.59
CA TYR A 230 -22.49 21.21 4.65
C TYR A 230 -22.77 22.09 3.42
N GLY A 231 -24.00 22.03 2.90
CA GLY A 231 -24.38 22.72 1.67
C GLY A 231 -25.72 22.26 1.11
N THR A 232 -26.26 23.03 0.17
CA THR A 232 -27.56 22.77 -0.47
C THR A 232 -27.37 22.55 -1.97
N TYR A 233 -28.06 21.56 -2.52
CA TYR A 233 -27.82 21.02 -3.86
C TYR A 233 -29.11 20.73 -4.61
N ASN A 234 -29.05 20.84 -5.94
CA ASN A 234 -30.17 20.64 -6.86
C ASN A 234 -29.71 20.02 -8.20
N SER A 235 -28.65 19.20 -8.18
CA SER A 235 -28.03 18.59 -9.37
C SER A 235 -28.32 17.08 -9.48
N TYR A 236 -28.29 16.54 -10.70
CA TYR A 236 -28.48 15.10 -10.95
C TYR A 236 -27.34 14.25 -10.41
N PHE A 237 -26.15 14.84 -10.33
CA PHE A 237 -24.93 14.24 -9.84
C PHE A 237 -24.05 15.33 -9.23
N GLN A 238 -23.49 15.05 -8.06
CA GLN A 238 -22.52 15.89 -7.39
C GLN A 238 -21.43 15.01 -6.79
N LYS A 239 -20.18 15.33 -7.12
CA LYS A 239 -19.01 14.83 -6.40
C LYS A 239 -18.57 15.89 -5.40
N LEU A 240 -18.36 15.48 -4.15
CA LEU A 240 -17.87 16.31 -3.07
C LEU A 240 -16.52 15.80 -2.63
N ASN A 241 -15.52 16.69 -2.74
CA ASN A 241 -14.20 16.47 -2.16
C ASN A 241 -14.23 16.99 -0.71
N LEU A 242 -13.78 16.16 0.23
CA LEU A 242 -13.95 16.39 1.67
C LEU A 242 -12.68 16.98 2.32
N GLU A 243 -11.88 17.74 1.57
CA GLU A 243 -10.53 18.19 1.96
C GLU A 243 -10.50 19.02 3.26
N ASN A 244 -11.60 19.70 3.58
CA ASN A 244 -11.74 20.52 4.78
C ASN A 244 -12.06 19.71 6.06
N LEU A 245 -12.33 18.41 5.94
CA LEU A 245 -12.72 17.54 7.05
C LEU A 245 -11.54 16.66 7.47
N SER A 246 -10.73 17.14 8.41
CA SER A 246 -9.64 16.36 9.01
C SER A 246 -10.18 15.28 9.95
N GLY A 247 -9.92 14.01 9.63
CA GLY A 247 -10.23 12.85 10.46
C GLY A 247 -8.97 12.16 11.00
N GLY A 248 -9.01 11.77 12.28
CA GLY A 248 -8.12 10.77 12.84
C GLY A 248 -8.56 9.35 12.48
N ASN A 249 -7.68 8.36 12.68
CA ASN A 249 -7.88 6.99 12.18
C ASN A 249 -9.12 6.23 12.73
N ASN A 250 -9.75 6.73 13.80
CA ASN A 250 -10.97 6.17 14.38
C ASN A 250 -12.21 7.06 14.13
N GLU A 251 -12.09 8.10 13.32
CA GLU A 251 -13.15 9.08 13.11
C GLU A 251 -13.92 8.79 11.82
N MET A 252 -15.21 8.47 11.99
CA MET A 252 -16.15 8.26 10.90
C MET A 252 -17.04 9.50 10.79
N TYR A 253 -17.21 10.02 9.59
CA TYR A 253 -18.19 11.04 9.30
C TYR A 253 -19.43 10.38 8.71
N VAL A 254 -20.60 10.64 9.29
CA VAL A 254 -21.88 10.20 8.75
C VAL A 254 -22.54 11.38 8.08
N PHE A 255 -22.78 11.26 6.78
CA PHE A 255 -23.41 12.30 5.97
C PHE A 255 -24.85 11.90 5.67
N ALA A 256 -25.78 12.85 5.76
CA ALA A 256 -27.17 12.64 5.46
C ALA A 256 -27.75 13.78 4.60
N LEU A 257 -28.57 13.42 3.62
CA LEU A 257 -29.34 14.36 2.80
C LEU A 257 -30.73 14.50 3.40
N PHE A 258 -31.22 15.74 3.48
CA PHE A 258 -32.55 16.11 3.95
C PHE A 258 -33.30 16.92 2.89
N THR A 259 -34.62 16.75 2.81
CA THR A 259 -35.51 17.64 2.05
C THR A 259 -35.69 18.99 2.78
N PRO A 260 -36.25 20.02 2.13
CA PRO A 260 -36.60 21.28 2.79
C PRO A 260 -37.71 21.15 3.86
N SER A 261 -38.30 19.96 4.01
CA SER A 261 -39.27 19.62 5.06
C SER A 261 -38.63 18.81 6.21
N GLY A 262 -37.30 18.77 6.29
CA GLY A 262 -36.55 18.02 7.31
C GLY A 262 -36.64 16.50 7.21
N GLN A 263 -37.16 15.95 6.09
CA GLN A 263 -37.21 14.50 5.90
C GLN A 263 -35.85 14.01 5.42
N ARG A 264 -35.18 13.14 6.20
CA ARG A 264 -33.97 12.44 5.73
C ARG A 264 -34.33 11.58 4.52
N VAL A 265 -33.65 11.80 3.41
CA VAL A 265 -33.77 10.97 2.21
C VAL A 265 -32.67 9.92 2.18
N SER A 266 -31.42 10.27 2.44
CA SER A 266 -30.31 9.35 2.18
C SER A 266 -29.16 9.55 3.15
N ILE A 267 -28.33 8.52 3.32
CA ILE A 267 -27.26 8.49 4.33
C ILE A 267 -26.06 7.68 3.84
N VAL A 268 -24.84 8.13 4.14
CA VAL A 268 -23.59 7.40 3.85
C VAL A 268 -22.57 7.61 4.97
N GLN A 269 -21.82 6.55 5.28
CA GLN A 269 -20.69 6.60 6.20
C GLN A 269 -19.38 6.78 5.43
N VAL A 270 -18.53 7.69 5.87
CA VAL A 270 -17.23 7.97 5.24
C VAL A 270 -16.15 8.03 6.29
N PHE A 271 -15.15 7.16 6.15
CA PHE A 271 -13.84 7.38 6.74
C PHE A 271 -13.10 8.37 5.84
N VAL A 272 -13.24 9.67 6.15
CA VAL A 272 -12.81 10.76 5.26
C VAL A 272 -11.31 10.69 4.99
N GLN A 273 -10.55 10.37 6.02
CA GLN A 273 -9.12 10.15 5.95
C GLN A 273 -8.71 9.22 7.09
N THR A 274 -8.27 8.00 6.77
CA THR A 274 -7.38 7.26 7.66
C THR A 274 -6.00 7.29 7.04
N SER A 275 -5.13 8.16 7.55
CA SER A 275 -3.70 8.09 7.24
C SER A 275 -3.24 6.66 7.49
N ALA A 276 -2.50 6.06 6.55
CA ALA A 276 -2.17 4.64 6.61
C ALA A 276 -1.59 4.28 7.99
N SER A 277 -2.02 3.16 8.58
CA SER A 277 -1.52 2.75 9.89
C SER A 277 0.00 2.59 9.85
N SER A 278 0.70 2.81 10.98
CA SER A 278 2.14 2.54 11.06
C SER A 278 2.47 1.14 10.55
N THR A 279 1.67 0.14 10.92
CA THR A 279 1.80 -1.24 10.47
C THR A 279 1.71 -1.39 8.95
N ASN A 280 0.77 -0.69 8.29
CA ASN A 280 0.65 -0.73 6.83
C ASN A 280 1.85 -0.05 6.15
N VAL A 281 2.26 1.13 6.64
CA VAL A 281 3.44 1.85 6.12
C VAL A 281 4.72 1.00 6.29
N ASN A 282 4.89 0.35 7.45
CA ASN A 282 5.99 -0.56 7.74
C ASN A 282 5.98 -1.76 6.80
N SER A 283 4.82 -2.41 6.65
CA SER A 283 4.66 -3.58 5.78
C SER A 283 5.02 -3.25 4.33
N LEU A 284 4.54 -2.12 3.79
CA LEU A 284 4.89 -1.66 2.45
C LEU A 284 6.38 -1.36 2.31
N PHE A 285 6.95 -0.65 3.29
CA PHE A 285 8.38 -0.35 3.32
C PHE A 285 9.23 -1.63 3.30
N PHE A 286 8.96 -2.61 4.17
CA PHE A 286 9.77 -3.81 4.25
C PHE A 286 9.54 -4.80 3.09
N SER A 287 8.31 -4.91 2.59
CA SER A 287 7.98 -5.86 1.50
C SER A 287 8.47 -5.42 0.12
N GLY A 288 8.61 -4.12 -0.14
CA GLY A 288 9.09 -3.60 -1.43
C GLY A 288 10.41 -2.84 -1.34
N GLU A 289 10.42 -1.72 -0.62
CA GLU A 289 11.57 -0.80 -0.58
C GLU A 289 12.82 -1.45 0.05
N MET A 290 12.68 -1.97 1.27
CA MET A 290 13.80 -2.59 1.99
C MET A 290 14.28 -3.89 1.34
N LEU A 291 13.40 -4.63 0.64
CA LEU A 291 13.79 -5.81 -0.12
C LEU A 291 14.74 -5.45 -1.28
N LEU A 292 14.43 -4.37 -2.00
CA LEU A 292 15.22 -3.92 -3.14
C LEU A 292 16.47 -3.15 -2.73
N LEU A 293 16.38 -2.27 -1.71
CA LEU A 293 17.57 -1.67 -1.09
C LEU A 293 18.47 -2.74 -0.46
N GLY A 294 17.87 -3.74 0.17
CA GLY A 294 18.56 -4.91 0.72
C GLY A 294 19.40 -5.65 -0.32
N LEU A 295 18.93 -5.75 -1.57
CA LEU A 295 19.68 -6.34 -2.68
C LEU A 295 20.72 -5.39 -3.31
N PHE A 296 20.34 -4.14 -3.60
CA PHE A 296 21.23 -3.26 -4.35
C PHE A 296 22.34 -2.64 -3.48
N VAL A 297 22.05 -2.28 -2.23
CA VAL A 297 23.00 -1.57 -1.36
C VAL A 297 24.24 -2.41 -1.02
N PRO A 298 24.16 -3.72 -0.70
CA PRO A 298 25.34 -4.57 -0.51
C PRO A 298 26.21 -4.70 -1.77
N LEU A 299 25.59 -4.87 -2.95
CA LEU A 299 26.31 -4.89 -4.23
C LEU A 299 27.09 -3.58 -4.45
N MET A 300 26.43 -2.44 -4.22
CA MET A 300 27.03 -1.11 -4.32
C MET A 300 28.16 -0.90 -3.31
N ALA A 301 27.98 -1.37 -2.07
CA ALA A 301 28.99 -1.33 -1.02
C ALA A 301 30.24 -2.15 -1.40
N ALA A 302 30.05 -3.37 -1.91
CA ALA A 302 31.12 -4.25 -2.37
C ALA A 302 31.89 -3.67 -3.58
N VAL A 303 31.16 -3.17 -4.60
CA VAL A 303 31.76 -2.52 -5.79
C VAL A 303 32.50 -1.24 -5.40
N SER A 304 31.94 -0.41 -4.52
CA SER A 304 32.61 0.81 -4.06
C SER A 304 33.88 0.48 -3.26
N ALA A 305 33.86 -0.55 -2.42
CA ALA A 305 35.04 -1.02 -1.69
C ALA A 305 36.17 -1.50 -2.63
N TYR A 306 35.80 -2.25 -3.68
CA TYR A 306 36.74 -2.63 -4.74
C TYR A 306 37.31 -1.39 -5.44
N MET A 307 36.48 -0.45 -5.87
CA MET A 307 36.92 0.72 -6.64
C MET A 307 37.74 1.74 -5.84
N THR A 308 37.48 1.91 -4.53
CA THR A 308 38.13 2.92 -3.67
C THR A 308 39.39 2.42 -2.95
N TYR A 309 39.54 1.11 -2.78
CA TYR A 309 40.65 0.52 -2.02
C TYR A 309 41.18 -0.77 -2.64
N GLY A 310 40.30 -1.72 -2.99
CA GLY A 310 40.72 -3.02 -3.51
C GLY A 310 41.58 -2.95 -4.78
N LYS A 311 41.20 -2.08 -5.72
CA LYS A 311 41.92 -1.81 -6.97
C LYS A 311 43.28 -1.14 -6.72
N ASP A 312 43.32 -0.11 -5.87
CA ASP A 312 44.56 0.55 -5.46
C ASP A 312 45.53 -0.44 -4.78
N ARG A 313 45.00 -1.40 -4.01
CA ARG A 313 45.82 -2.38 -3.26
C ARG A 313 46.42 -3.44 -4.16
N THR A 314 45.62 -3.99 -5.06
CA THR A 314 46.02 -5.08 -5.98
C THR A 314 46.75 -4.57 -7.22
N GLY A 315 46.67 -3.27 -7.52
CA GLY A 315 47.49 -2.60 -8.54
C GLY A 315 48.75 -1.92 -8.00
N ASN A 316 49.17 -2.20 -6.76
CA ASN A 316 50.33 -1.62 -6.06
C ASN A 316 50.36 -0.08 -5.95
N VAL A 317 49.32 0.64 -6.36
CA VAL A 317 49.19 2.10 -6.24
C VAL A 317 49.30 2.55 -4.77
N LEU A 318 48.81 1.73 -3.85
CA LEU A 318 48.90 1.98 -2.41
C LEU A 318 50.35 2.08 -1.89
N GLU A 319 51.30 1.38 -2.50
CA GLU A 319 52.71 1.42 -2.08
C GLU A 319 53.34 2.80 -2.38
N SER A 320 52.97 3.42 -3.52
CA SER A 320 53.35 4.81 -3.83
C SER A 320 52.78 5.83 -2.83
N VAL A 321 51.57 5.59 -2.31
CA VAL A 321 50.94 6.47 -1.31
C VAL A 321 51.61 6.34 0.07
N LEU A 322 52.05 5.13 0.42
CA LEU A 322 52.68 4.82 1.71
C LEU A 322 54.12 5.36 1.88
N VAL A 323 54.72 5.94 0.83
CA VAL A 323 55.99 6.70 0.93
C VAL A 323 55.80 7.99 1.77
N ARG A 324 54.56 8.48 1.90
CA ARG A 324 54.22 9.62 2.75
C ARG A 324 54.12 9.18 4.22
N PRO A 325 54.37 10.06 5.21
CA PRO A 325 54.27 9.74 6.63
C PRO A 325 52.81 9.58 7.10
N VAL A 326 52.15 8.52 6.64
CA VAL A 326 50.79 8.10 7.01
C VAL A 326 50.83 6.66 7.52
N SER A 327 50.16 6.39 8.63
CA SER A 327 50.15 5.03 9.19
C SER A 327 49.31 4.10 8.31
N ARG A 328 49.83 2.89 8.01
CA ARG A 328 49.12 1.85 7.25
C ARG A 328 47.69 1.62 7.79
N ARG A 329 47.56 1.51 9.12
CA ARG A 329 46.27 1.34 9.82
C ARG A 329 45.35 2.55 9.65
N GLY A 330 45.87 3.77 9.80
CA GLY A 330 45.10 5.00 9.67
C GLY A 330 44.55 5.19 8.26
N LEU A 331 45.35 4.91 7.23
CA LEU A 331 44.94 5.00 5.82
C LEU A 331 43.80 4.03 5.47
N LEU A 332 43.92 2.76 5.90
CA LEU A 332 42.88 1.75 5.67
C LEU A 332 41.59 2.14 6.41
N PHE A 333 41.68 2.49 7.70
CA PHE A 333 40.52 2.86 8.51
C PHE A 333 39.84 4.15 8.00
N SER A 334 40.59 5.18 7.60
CA SER A 334 40.00 6.41 7.07
C SER A 334 39.27 6.17 5.75
N ARG A 335 39.79 5.31 4.87
CA ARG A 335 39.10 4.94 3.61
C ARG A 335 37.86 4.09 3.86
N TYR A 336 37.93 3.15 4.80
CA TYR A 336 36.78 2.37 5.23
C TYR A 336 35.64 3.28 5.72
N VAL A 337 35.92 4.14 6.71
CA VAL A 337 34.92 5.06 7.27
C VAL A 337 34.39 6.03 6.21
N ALA A 338 35.27 6.61 5.37
CA ALA A 338 34.87 7.50 4.29
C ALA A 338 33.91 6.84 3.29
N ASN A 339 34.19 5.61 2.87
CA ASN A 339 33.35 4.87 1.93
C ASN A 339 32.03 4.44 2.56
N THR A 340 32.06 3.90 3.78
CA THR A 340 30.85 3.51 4.53
C THR A 340 29.92 4.70 4.75
N LEU A 341 30.46 5.86 5.17
CA LEU A 341 29.65 7.08 5.34
C LEU A 341 29.09 7.60 4.02
N ALA A 342 29.85 7.55 2.93
CA ALA A 342 29.39 8.01 1.63
C ALA A 342 28.19 7.19 1.10
N VAL A 343 28.23 5.86 1.25
CA VAL A 343 27.10 4.98 0.89
C VAL A 343 25.94 5.13 1.89
N LEU A 344 26.22 5.29 3.18
CA LEU A 344 25.19 5.53 4.21
C LEU A 344 24.39 6.82 3.93
N ILE A 345 25.03 7.90 3.51
CA ILE A 345 24.36 9.16 3.17
C ILE A 345 23.37 8.95 2.01
N ALA A 346 23.72 8.13 1.02
CA ALA A 346 22.81 7.78 -0.07
C ALA A 346 21.57 7.00 0.44
N ALA A 347 21.77 6.04 1.36
CA ALA A 347 20.67 5.31 1.99
C ALA A 347 19.76 6.22 2.84
N VAL A 348 20.33 7.15 3.63
CA VAL A 348 19.57 8.16 4.39
C VAL A 348 18.74 9.04 3.47
N ALA A 349 19.31 9.49 2.34
CA ALA A 349 18.60 10.31 1.36
C ALA A 349 17.45 9.53 0.68
N SER A 350 17.65 8.24 0.38
CA SER A 350 16.61 7.36 -0.14
C SER A 350 15.45 7.19 0.86
N PHE A 351 15.75 6.90 2.14
CA PHE A 351 14.74 6.79 3.19
C PHE A 351 13.96 8.10 3.37
N ALA A 352 14.63 9.25 3.31
CA ALA A 352 13.97 10.55 3.39
C ALA A 352 13.01 10.78 2.20
N VAL A 353 13.41 10.42 0.98
CA VAL A 353 12.55 10.49 -0.21
C VAL A 353 11.35 9.53 -0.10
N THR A 354 11.56 8.27 0.29
CA THR A 354 10.45 7.33 0.53
C THR A 354 9.49 7.84 1.60
N SER A 355 10.00 8.46 2.68
CA SER A 355 9.18 9.06 3.73
C SER A 355 8.33 10.23 3.22
N ILE A 356 8.88 11.10 2.36
CA ILE A 356 8.14 12.20 1.71
C ILE A 356 7.05 11.66 0.78
N VAL A 357 7.36 10.62 -0.02
CA VAL A 357 6.39 9.98 -0.92
C VAL A 357 5.25 9.33 -0.13
N PHE A 358 5.56 8.62 0.96
CA PHE A 358 4.55 8.01 1.83
C PHE A 358 3.71 9.06 2.59
N GLU A 359 4.29 10.16 3.07
CA GLU A 359 3.52 11.28 3.62
C GLU A 359 2.53 11.85 2.59
N HIS A 360 2.97 12.04 1.34
CA HIS A 360 2.12 12.59 0.27
C HIS A 360 0.96 11.67 -0.14
N TYR A 361 1.21 10.38 -0.40
CA TYR A 361 0.21 9.46 -0.95
C TYR A 361 -0.55 8.64 0.12
N LEU A 362 0.09 8.32 1.24
CA LEU A 362 -0.48 7.52 2.33
C LEU A 362 -0.95 8.40 3.51
N GLY A 363 -0.66 9.71 3.49
CA GLY A 363 -0.93 10.63 4.60
C GLY A 363 -0.10 10.32 5.85
N ARG A 364 0.99 9.57 5.70
CA ARG A 364 1.88 9.20 6.81
C ARG A 364 3.29 8.83 6.31
N SER A 365 4.26 9.58 6.78
CA SER A 365 5.70 9.35 6.70
C SER A 365 6.14 8.02 7.36
N LEU A 366 7.37 7.59 7.06
CA LEU A 366 7.95 6.41 7.71
C LEU A 366 8.02 6.63 9.24
N PRO A 367 7.46 5.72 10.07
CA PRO A 367 7.62 5.78 11.51
C PRO A 367 9.09 5.81 11.92
N VAL A 368 9.42 6.55 12.99
CA VAL A 368 10.81 6.76 13.44
C VAL A 368 11.52 5.42 13.73
N ASP A 369 10.81 4.45 14.30
CA ASP A 369 11.36 3.11 14.54
C ASP A 369 11.71 2.42 13.21
N THR A 370 10.83 2.47 12.22
CA THR A 370 11.06 1.91 10.87
C THR A 370 12.22 2.57 10.16
N PHE A 371 12.32 3.90 10.24
CA PHE A 371 13.46 4.64 9.71
C PHE A 371 14.76 4.21 10.39
N THR A 372 14.78 4.11 11.73
CA THR A 372 16.00 3.82 12.51
C THR A 372 16.44 2.37 12.42
N TYR A 373 15.56 1.38 12.61
CA TYR A 373 15.91 -0.04 12.48
C TYR A 373 16.23 -0.42 11.02
N GLY A 374 15.50 0.12 10.04
CA GLY A 374 15.80 -0.09 8.62
C GLY A 374 17.17 0.49 8.24
N LEU A 375 17.48 1.71 8.69
CA LEU A 375 18.77 2.35 8.42
C LEU A 375 19.93 1.63 9.14
N TRP A 376 19.70 1.15 10.38
CA TRP A 376 20.68 0.34 11.11
C TRP A 376 20.96 -0.99 10.39
N ALA A 377 19.92 -1.68 9.91
CA ALA A 377 20.06 -2.88 9.10
C ALA A 377 20.86 -2.65 7.81
N LEU A 378 20.55 -1.59 7.04
CA LEU A 378 21.34 -1.24 5.86
C LEU A 378 22.77 -0.84 6.22
N PHE A 379 22.99 -0.14 7.33
CA PHE A 379 24.33 0.23 7.77
C PHE A 379 25.21 -1.00 8.07
N ILE A 380 24.66 -2.03 8.72
CA ILE A 380 25.35 -3.31 8.92
C ILE A 380 25.69 -3.96 7.56
N GLY A 381 24.75 -3.97 6.61
CA GLY A 381 24.97 -4.43 5.23
C GLY A 381 26.14 -3.70 4.56
N ILE A 382 26.09 -2.36 4.50
CA ILE A 382 27.11 -1.50 3.90
C ILE A 382 28.49 -1.76 4.53
N ALA A 383 28.55 -1.64 5.85
CA ALA A 383 29.79 -1.71 6.62
C ALA A 383 30.41 -3.13 6.60
N GLY A 384 29.57 -4.16 6.64
CA GLY A 384 29.98 -5.57 6.55
C GLY A 384 30.55 -5.89 5.17
N PHE A 385 29.86 -5.55 4.08
CA PHE A 385 30.34 -5.83 2.72
C PHE A 385 31.62 -5.05 2.37
N ILE A 386 31.72 -3.77 2.76
CA ILE A 386 32.98 -3.01 2.60
C ILE A 386 34.09 -3.70 3.40
N GLY A 387 33.82 -4.11 4.64
CA GLY A 387 34.79 -4.77 5.52
C GLY A 387 35.29 -6.11 4.96
N LEU A 388 34.39 -6.92 4.39
CA LEU A 388 34.71 -8.20 3.77
C LEU A 388 35.56 -8.05 2.50
N VAL A 389 35.27 -7.07 1.64
CA VAL A 389 36.10 -6.77 0.46
C VAL A 389 37.48 -6.21 0.87
N TYR A 390 37.52 -5.37 1.91
CA TYR A 390 38.79 -4.88 2.47
C TYR A 390 39.63 -6.03 3.04
N LEU A 391 39.01 -6.97 3.76
CA LEU A 391 39.66 -8.18 4.27
C LEU A 391 40.22 -9.02 3.11
N ALA A 392 39.41 -9.34 2.10
CA ALA A 392 39.81 -10.15 0.95
C ALA A 392 40.96 -9.53 0.13
N SER A 393 41.02 -8.20 0.05
CA SER A 393 42.12 -7.49 -0.64
C SER A 393 43.51 -7.75 -0.03
N ASN A 394 43.59 -8.23 1.22
CA ASN A 394 44.84 -8.64 1.85
C ASN A 394 45.34 -10.01 1.40
N PHE A 395 44.49 -10.83 0.74
CA PHE A 395 44.81 -12.18 0.29
C PHE A 395 44.87 -12.28 -1.24
N MET A 396 44.00 -11.55 -1.95
CA MET A 396 43.96 -11.55 -3.41
C MET A 396 45.15 -10.80 -4.02
N LYS A 397 45.79 -11.39 -5.04
CA LYS A 397 46.94 -10.79 -5.76
C LYS A 397 46.55 -10.03 -7.03
N SER A 398 45.35 -10.27 -7.59
CA SER A 398 44.92 -9.64 -8.85
C SER A 398 43.60 -8.89 -8.69
N GLN A 399 43.42 -7.84 -9.48
CA GLN A 399 42.20 -7.03 -9.53
C GLN A 399 40.97 -7.88 -9.90
N GLY A 400 41.11 -8.76 -10.90
CA GLY A 400 40.04 -9.68 -11.33
C GLY A 400 39.60 -10.67 -10.25
N ALA A 401 40.54 -11.25 -9.49
CA ALA A 401 40.20 -12.17 -8.40
C ALA A 401 39.47 -11.45 -7.26
N LEU A 402 39.86 -10.21 -6.93
CA LEU A 402 39.19 -9.43 -5.90
C LEU A 402 37.78 -8.97 -6.32
N LEU A 403 37.60 -8.57 -7.58
CA LEU A 403 36.27 -8.27 -8.12
C LEU A 403 35.38 -9.52 -8.18
N GLY A 404 35.93 -10.65 -8.62
CA GLY A 404 35.24 -11.94 -8.60
C GLY A 404 34.81 -12.37 -7.20
N PHE A 405 35.67 -12.18 -6.19
CA PHE A 405 35.32 -12.39 -4.79
C PHE A 405 34.19 -11.46 -4.33
N ALA A 406 34.27 -10.15 -4.64
CA ALA A 406 33.24 -9.17 -4.27
C ALA A 406 31.86 -9.52 -4.87
N MET A 407 31.82 -10.05 -6.09
CA MET A 407 30.59 -10.54 -6.72
C MET A 407 30.11 -11.87 -6.11
N ALA A 408 31.03 -12.83 -5.89
CA ALA A 408 30.69 -14.12 -5.31
C ALA A 408 30.11 -14.00 -3.89
N ILE A 409 30.69 -13.14 -3.04
CA ILE A 409 30.20 -12.93 -1.68
C ILE A 409 28.85 -12.20 -1.66
N PHE A 410 28.59 -11.31 -2.62
CA PHE A 410 27.25 -10.75 -2.85
C PHE A 410 26.25 -11.85 -3.23
N PHE A 411 26.54 -12.67 -4.23
CA PHE A 411 25.62 -13.73 -4.62
C PHE A 411 25.32 -14.70 -3.47
N VAL A 412 26.33 -15.08 -2.69
CA VAL A 412 26.18 -16.06 -1.60
C VAL A 412 25.51 -15.47 -0.35
N LEU A 413 25.91 -14.28 0.12
CA LEU A 413 25.41 -13.71 1.40
C LEU A 413 24.19 -12.79 1.25
N ASP A 414 23.85 -12.38 0.03
CA ASP A 414 22.69 -11.52 -0.25
C ASP A 414 21.69 -12.23 -1.18
N PHE A 415 22.06 -12.44 -2.45
CA PHE A 415 21.11 -12.92 -3.46
C PHE A 415 20.50 -14.29 -3.13
N PHE A 416 21.33 -15.28 -2.82
CA PHE A 416 20.86 -16.62 -2.42
C PHE A 416 20.45 -16.73 -0.95
N TRP A 417 20.91 -15.80 -0.09
CA TRP A 417 20.65 -15.88 1.35
C TRP A 417 19.37 -15.15 1.76
N THR A 418 19.18 -13.91 1.30
CA THR A 418 18.12 -13.01 1.75
C THR A 418 17.11 -12.74 0.64
N PHE A 419 17.56 -12.42 -0.59
CA PHE A 419 16.63 -12.07 -1.68
C PHE A 419 15.81 -13.27 -2.18
N LEU A 420 16.45 -14.39 -2.49
CA LEU A 420 15.76 -15.64 -2.83
C LEU A 420 15.40 -16.49 -1.60
N ALA A 421 15.93 -16.16 -0.42
CA ALA A 421 15.86 -16.97 0.80
C ALA A 421 16.20 -18.47 0.60
N LEU A 422 16.98 -18.80 -0.44
CA LEU A 422 17.20 -20.17 -0.89
C LEU A 422 18.06 -20.94 0.12
N ILE A 423 19.19 -20.36 0.53
CA ILE A 423 20.14 -21.03 1.43
C ILE A 423 19.53 -21.29 2.82
N PRO A 424 18.91 -20.30 3.52
CA PRO A 424 18.31 -20.55 4.83
C PRO A 424 17.22 -21.60 4.78
N ASN A 425 16.30 -21.51 3.80
CA ASN A 425 15.23 -22.48 3.66
C ASN A 425 15.76 -23.90 3.37
N LEU A 426 16.75 -24.05 2.48
CA LEU A 426 17.36 -25.35 2.20
C LEU A 426 18.07 -25.94 3.43
N LEU A 427 18.84 -25.13 4.16
CA LEU A 427 19.54 -25.58 5.37
C LEU A 427 18.57 -26.03 6.46
N VAL A 428 17.55 -25.23 6.78
CA VAL A 428 16.62 -25.54 7.87
C VAL A 428 15.71 -26.73 7.53
N SER A 429 15.17 -26.79 6.31
CA SER A 429 14.20 -27.83 5.94
C SER A 429 14.83 -29.16 5.50
N TYR A 430 15.94 -29.16 4.74
CA TYR A 430 16.54 -30.41 4.22
C TYR A 430 17.71 -30.91 5.06
N VAL A 431 18.58 -30.01 5.55
CA VAL A 431 19.78 -30.42 6.31
C VAL A 431 19.45 -30.64 7.78
N LEU A 432 18.83 -29.65 8.44
CA LEU A 432 18.43 -29.76 9.85
C LEU A 432 17.12 -30.53 10.05
N ARG A 433 16.34 -30.75 8.98
CA ARG A 433 15.06 -31.47 8.98
C ARG A 433 14.05 -30.95 10.02
N LEU A 434 14.09 -29.65 10.29
CA LEU A 434 13.21 -29.03 11.28
C LEU A 434 11.81 -28.86 10.66
N PRO A 435 10.72 -29.30 11.33
CA PRO A 435 9.37 -29.16 10.80
C PRO A 435 9.00 -27.69 10.59
N ILE A 436 8.58 -27.35 9.36
CA ILE A 436 7.91 -26.08 9.07
C ILE A 436 6.70 -25.99 9.99
N GLY A 437 6.55 -24.88 10.72
CA GLY A 437 5.55 -24.77 11.79
C GLY A 437 6.13 -24.80 13.21
N SER A 438 7.36 -25.32 13.40
CA SER A 438 7.95 -25.48 14.73
C SER A 438 8.69 -24.23 15.24
N LEU A 439 8.74 -24.06 16.57
CA LEU A 439 9.56 -23.04 17.22
C LEU A 439 11.05 -23.18 16.86
N ALA A 440 11.54 -24.42 16.76
CA ALA A 440 12.92 -24.71 16.38
C ALA A 440 13.25 -24.24 14.95
N TYR A 441 12.33 -24.46 14.00
CA TYR A 441 12.43 -23.95 12.63
C TYR A 441 12.56 -22.42 12.60
N GLY A 442 11.68 -21.71 13.34
CA GLY A 442 11.75 -20.25 13.46
C GLY A 442 13.07 -19.75 14.06
N LYS A 443 13.55 -20.36 15.16
CA LYS A 443 14.85 -20.03 15.76
C LYS A 443 16.02 -20.26 14.81
N ALA A 444 15.97 -21.33 14.02
CA ALA A 444 17.03 -21.66 13.07
C ALA A 444 17.09 -20.65 11.90
N LEU A 445 15.94 -20.23 11.34
CA LEU A 445 15.90 -19.17 10.34
C LEU A 445 16.48 -17.84 10.87
N ILE A 446 16.06 -17.42 12.05
CA ILE A 446 16.53 -16.16 12.66
C ILE A 446 18.03 -16.19 12.97
N ALA A 447 18.55 -17.33 13.43
CA ALA A 447 19.99 -17.52 13.60
C ALA A 447 20.75 -17.43 12.25
N LEU A 448 20.16 -17.90 11.15
CA LEU A 448 20.73 -17.79 9.81
C LEU A 448 20.63 -16.36 9.25
N ASP A 449 19.56 -15.62 9.54
CA ASP A 449 19.44 -14.19 9.20
C ASP A 449 20.50 -13.34 9.91
N TYR A 450 20.79 -13.63 11.18
CA TYR A 450 21.92 -13.00 11.90
C TYR A 450 23.31 -13.43 11.38
N SER A 451 23.40 -14.52 10.62
CA SER A 451 24.66 -15.03 10.05
C SER A 451 25.05 -14.43 8.69
N THR A 452 24.30 -13.43 8.22
CA THR A 452 24.65 -12.57 7.08
C THR A 452 24.48 -11.09 7.48
N PRO A 453 25.31 -10.17 6.97
CA PRO A 453 25.11 -8.73 7.20
C PRO A 453 23.84 -8.17 6.53
N VAL A 454 23.18 -8.87 5.59
CA VAL A 454 21.94 -8.39 4.92
C VAL A 454 20.66 -8.84 5.64
N GLY A 455 20.68 -10.01 6.29
CA GLY A 455 19.52 -10.60 6.97
C GLY A 455 18.95 -9.73 8.09
N PHE A 456 19.74 -8.78 8.62
CA PHE A 456 19.28 -7.72 9.52
C PHE A 456 18.09 -6.91 8.99
N GLY A 457 17.89 -6.83 7.66
CA GLY A 457 16.69 -6.22 7.08
C GLY A 457 15.40 -6.98 7.40
N GLN A 458 15.46 -8.32 7.41
CA GLN A 458 14.33 -9.16 7.84
C GLN A 458 14.18 -9.16 9.36
N ILE A 459 15.28 -9.17 10.12
CA ILE A 459 15.22 -9.00 11.60
C ILE A 459 14.51 -7.69 11.98
N ALA A 460 14.84 -6.58 11.32
CA ALA A 460 14.18 -5.28 11.54
C ALA A 460 12.67 -5.37 11.24
N ASN A 461 12.29 -6.01 10.13
CA ASN A 461 10.89 -6.25 9.76
C ASN A 461 10.16 -7.05 10.85
N TYR A 462 10.72 -8.16 11.33
CA TYR A 462 10.07 -9.01 12.34
C TYR A 462 9.93 -8.32 13.71
N ILE A 463 10.89 -7.47 14.09
CA ILE A 463 10.80 -6.65 15.32
C ILE A 463 9.67 -5.63 15.18
N LEU A 464 9.52 -4.99 14.01
CA LEU A 464 8.58 -3.89 13.78
C LEU A 464 7.16 -4.31 13.39
N SER A 465 7.00 -5.50 12.80
CA SER A 465 5.68 -6.08 12.51
C SER A 465 4.96 -6.53 13.78
N GLY A 466 5.71 -6.77 14.87
CA GLY A 466 5.20 -7.37 16.10
C GLY A 466 4.74 -8.82 15.94
N SER A 467 4.94 -9.42 14.76
CA SER A 467 4.25 -10.64 14.34
C SER A 467 5.23 -11.66 13.76
N THR A 468 5.26 -12.83 14.39
CA THR A 468 5.96 -14.03 13.92
C THR A 468 5.16 -14.81 12.88
N ALA A 469 3.92 -14.40 12.58
CA ALA A 469 3.02 -15.14 11.69
C ALA A 469 3.55 -15.25 10.25
N SER A 470 4.36 -14.28 9.79
CA SER A 470 5.04 -14.32 8.49
C SER A 470 6.24 -15.27 8.44
N LEU A 471 6.88 -15.53 9.59
CA LEU A 471 7.95 -16.53 9.72
C LEU A 471 7.35 -17.93 9.82
N VAL A 472 6.35 -18.10 10.68
CA VAL A 472 5.72 -19.39 10.97
C VAL A 472 4.26 -19.20 11.38
N GLY A 473 3.32 -19.40 10.46
CA GLY A 473 1.88 -19.19 10.67
C GLY A 473 1.22 -20.05 11.77
N ASN A 474 1.95 -20.97 12.39
CA ASN A 474 1.46 -21.93 13.38
C ASN A 474 2.14 -21.84 14.77
N VAL A 475 3.15 -20.97 14.99
CA VAL A 475 3.75 -20.81 16.34
C VAL A 475 2.90 -19.85 17.17
N GLN A 476 1.70 -20.29 17.52
CA GLN A 476 0.83 -19.57 18.45
C GLN A 476 1.45 -19.60 19.85
N GLY A 477 1.64 -18.42 20.46
CA GLY A 477 2.06 -18.27 21.85
C GLY A 477 3.57 -18.08 22.12
N ALA A 478 4.45 -18.14 21.11
CA ALA A 478 5.85 -17.74 21.30
C ALA A 478 6.02 -16.22 21.18
N THR A 479 6.79 -15.62 22.07
CA THR A 479 7.14 -14.19 22.00
C THR A 479 8.30 -13.95 21.02
N LEU A 480 8.46 -12.71 20.56
CA LEU A 480 9.63 -12.30 19.79
C LEU A 480 10.95 -12.54 20.56
N ALA A 481 10.92 -12.37 21.88
CA ALA A 481 12.08 -12.61 22.75
C ALA A 481 12.49 -14.10 22.77
N ASP A 482 11.53 -15.04 22.78
CA ASP A 482 11.81 -16.48 22.73
C ASP A 482 12.58 -16.89 21.47
N LEU A 483 12.37 -16.15 20.38
CA LEU A 483 13.03 -16.32 19.09
C LEU A 483 14.38 -15.58 18.98
N GLY A 484 14.76 -14.77 19.96
CA GLY A 484 15.96 -13.91 19.89
C GLY A 484 15.78 -12.63 19.06
N LEU A 485 14.53 -12.28 18.71
CA LEU A 485 14.18 -11.02 18.04
C LEU A 485 14.06 -9.91 19.07
N THR A 486 15.20 -9.39 19.51
CA THR A 486 15.27 -8.22 20.40
C THR A 486 16.19 -7.14 19.79
N PRO A 487 15.88 -5.85 19.99
CA PRO A 487 16.74 -4.75 19.56
C PRO A 487 18.19 -4.90 20.05
N THR A 488 18.39 -5.36 21.29
CA THR A 488 19.71 -5.55 21.89
C THR A 488 20.54 -6.59 21.15
N VAL A 489 19.96 -7.73 20.77
CA VAL A 489 20.66 -8.77 20.01
C VAL A 489 20.96 -8.29 18.59
N MET A 490 20.01 -7.59 17.96
CA MET A 490 20.21 -6.98 16.63
C MET A 490 21.36 -5.96 16.62
N ILE A 491 21.46 -5.09 17.64
CA ILE A 491 22.56 -4.12 17.75
C ILE A 491 23.88 -4.84 18.03
N ALA A 492 23.92 -5.78 18.98
CA ALA A 492 25.14 -6.48 19.35
C ALA A 492 25.75 -7.29 18.18
N LEU A 493 24.94 -8.09 17.49
CA LEU A 493 25.40 -8.89 16.35
C LEU A 493 25.69 -8.01 15.12
N GLY A 494 24.98 -6.90 14.95
CA GLY A 494 25.30 -5.89 13.94
C GLY A 494 26.69 -5.28 14.13
N ILE A 495 27.05 -4.93 15.38
CA ILE A 495 28.40 -4.44 15.72
C ILE A 495 29.47 -5.49 15.42
N VAL A 496 29.20 -6.79 15.64
CA VAL A 496 30.14 -7.87 15.30
C VAL A 496 30.40 -7.90 13.78
N TRP A 497 29.36 -7.82 12.95
CA TRP A 497 29.50 -7.75 11.48
C TRP A 497 30.22 -6.51 10.97
N ILE A 498 30.12 -5.38 11.67
CA ILE A 498 30.86 -4.16 11.36
C ILE A 498 32.34 -4.30 11.76
N VAL A 499 32.61 -4.72 13.00
CA VAL A 499 33.94 -4.63 13.64
C VAL A 499 34.86 -5.78 13.25
N VAL A 500 34.36 -7.02 13.15
CA VAL A 500 35.24 -8.19 12.92
C VAL A 500 35.94 -8.16 11.55
N PRO A 501 35.25 -7.93 10.41
CA PRO A 501 35.91 -7.91 9.10
C PRO A 501 36.95 -6.79 8.99
N ILE A 502 36.65 -5.59 9.51
CA ILE A 502 37.59 -4.45 9.46
C ILE A 502 38.77 -4.62 10.42
N ALA A 503 38.56 -5.16 11.63
CA ALA A 503 39.64 -5.44 12.57
C ALA A 503 40.62 -6.48 12.02
N LEU A 504 40.11 -7.55 11.40
CA LEU A 504 40.93 -8.55 10.71
C LEU A 504 41.66 -7.92 9.50
N ALA A 505 40.99 -7.09 8.71
CA ALA A 505 41.62 -6.40 7.57
C ALA A 505 42.78 -5.50 8.02
N ILE A 506 42.61 -4.74 9.10
CA ILE A 506 43.66 -3.90 9.71
C ILE A 506 44.81 -4.75 10.26
N TYR A 507 44.49 -5.86 10.93
CA TYR A 507 45.50 -6.78 11.48
C TYR A 507 46.40 -7.35 10.38
N PHE A 508 45.81 -7.98 9.36
CA PHE A 508 46.55 -8.56 8.25
C PHE A 508 47.31 -7.51 7.42
N PHE A 509 46.70 -6.35 7.16
CA PHE A 509 47.39 -5.25 6.47
C PHE A 509 48.60 -4.71 7.25
N SER A 510 48.55 -4.74 8.59
CA SER A 510 49.67 -4.28 9.43
C SER A 510 50.79 -5.30 9.63
N LYS A 511 50.57 -6.59 9.33
CA LYS A 511 51.56 -7.66 9.45
C LYS A 511 52.27 -8.01 8.13
N ARG A 512 51.87 -7.39 7.04
CA ARG A 512 52.37 -7.69 5.70
C ARG A 512 53.43 -6.67 5.30
N ASP A 513 54.69 -7.10 5.33
CA ASP A 513 55.84 -6.46 4.72
C ASP A 513 56.22 -7.18 3.42
#